data_AF-A0A2H6NJM7-F1
#
_entry.id   AF-A0A2H6NJM7-F1
#
_cell.length_a   1.000
_cell.length_b   1.000
_cell.length_c   1.000
_cell.angle_alpha   90.00
_cell.angle_beta   90.00
_cell.angle_gamma   90.00
#
_symmetry.space_group_name_H-M   'P 1'
#
loop_
_entity.id
_entity.type
_entity.pdbx_description
1 polymer ?
#
loop_
_entity_poly.entity_id
_entity_poly.type
_entity_poly.pdbx_seq_one_letter_code
_entity_poly.pdbx_strand_id
1 'polypeptide(L)'
;WLCPEIQKYWQKIQHWLQEITKIKIEIQPELFLLGILNKEYEKDIKYIILHMLTTARIALAQCWKQSYTPPEELIIQKIMTCAEMDTLTLILNEKEGTEYYKIWKEWYDWVEKKVF
;
A
#
# COMPACT_ATOMS: atom_id res chain seq x y z
N TRP A 1 6.61 13.09 11.21
CA TRP A 1 5.36 13.71 11.74
C TRP A 1 5.52 14.05 13.21
N LEU A 2 4.81 15.05 13.73
CA LEU A 2 4.86 15.41 15.17
C LEU A 2 3.76 14.73 16.00
N CYS A 3 2.62 14.38 15.38
CA CYS A 3 1.53 13.69 16.06
C CYS A 3 1.87 12.20 16.26
N PRO A 4 1.86 11.68 17.51
CA PRO A 4 2.18 10.27 17.81
C PRO A 4 1.25 9.27 17.09
N GLU A 5 -0.05 9.57 16.99
CA GLU A 5 -1.00 8.67 16.34
C GLU A 5 -0.73 8.56 14.83
N ILE A 6 -0.36 9.66 14.18
CA ILE A 6 0.05 9.65 12.77
C ILE A 6 1.38 8.94 12.57
N GLN A 7 2.32 9.08 13.51
CA GLN A 7 3.57 8.30 13.46
C GLN A 7 3.29 6.80 13.53
N LYS A 8 2.47 6.36 14.49
CA LYS A 8 2.06 4.94 14.63
C LYS A 8 1.37 4.42 13.37
N TYR A 9 0.49 5.23 12.78
CA TYR A 9 -0.18 4.91 11.52
C TYR A 9 0.83 4.61 10.41
N TRP A 10 1.78 5.52 10.16
CA TRP A 10 2.76 5.33 9.09
C TRP A 10 3.81 4.26 9.39
N GLN A 11 4.18 4.05 10.64
CA GLN A 11 5.03 2.93 11.07
C GLN A 11 4.38 1.58 10.77
N LYS A 12 3.07 1.48 10.95
CA LYS A 12 2.31 0.28 10.60
C LYS A 12 2.31 0.02 9.10
N ILE A 13 2.03 1.05 8.30
CA ILE A 13 2.08 0.94 6.82
C ILE A 13 3.49 0.59 6.34
N GLN A 14 4.53 1.21 6.92
CA GLN A 14 5.92 0.87 6.64
C GLN A 14 6.19 -0.61 6.91
N HIS A 15 5.77 -1.12 8.06
CA HIS A 15 5.96 -2.53 8.41
C HIS A 15 5.34 -3.46 7.36
N TRP A 16 4.09 -3.22 6.96
CA TRP A 16 3.43 -4.03 5.94
C TRP A 16 4.15 -3.95 4.60
N LEU A 17 4.55 -2.75 4.17
CA LEU A 17 5.31 -2.57 2.94
C LEU A 17 6.61 -3.38 2.98
N GLN A 18 7.35 -3.35 4.08
CA GLN A 18 8.58 -4.13 4.24
C GLN A 18 8.33 -5.64 4.26
N GLU A 19 7.24 -6.09 4.88
CA GLU A 19 6.87 -7.51 4.90
C GLU A 19 6.50 -8.03 3.51
N ILE A 20 5.82 -7.22 2.70
CA ILE A 20 5.39 -7.59 1.34
C ILE A 20 6.56 -7.50 0.37
N THR A 21 7.31 -6.40 0.40
CA THR A 21 8.37 -6.12 -0.58
C THR A 21 9.72 -6.76 -0.22
N LYS A 22 9.90 -7.21 1.03
CA LYS A 22 11.16 -7.73 1.59
C LYS A 22 12.33 -6.74 1.53
N ILE A 23 12.09 -5.45 1.26
CA ILE A 23 13.11 -4.41 1.28
C ILE A 23 13.03 -3.58 2.56
N LYS A 24 14.14 -2.95 2.95
CA LYS A 24 14.15 -1.97 4.03
C LYS A 24 13.64 -0.63 3.47
N ILE A 25 12.61 -0.09 4.08
CA ILE A 25 12.00 1.19 3.69
C ILE A 25 12.13 2.14 4.86
N GLU A 26 12.63 3.35 4.64
CA GLU A 26 12.67 4.38 5.67
C GLU A 26 11.40 5.22 5.65
N ILE A 27 10.93 5.63 6.84
CA ILE A 27 9.82 6.57 6.95
C ILE A 27 10.30 7.96 6.56
N GLN A 28 10.08 8.32 5.30
CA GLN A 28 10.35 9.64 4.76
C GLN A 28 9.06 10.32 4.29
N PRO A 29 8.76 11.57 4.69
CA PRO A 29 7.57 12.28 4.23
C PRO A 29 7.45 12.36 2.70
N GLU A 30 8.58 12.48 1.98
CA GLU A 30 8.68 12.49 0.53
C GLU A 30 8.08 11.20 -0.06
N LEU A 31 8.43 10.07 0.51
CA LEU A 31 7.86 8.79 0.11
C LEU A 31 6.42 8.66 0.57
N PHE A 32 6.15 8.79 1.87
CA PHE A 32 4.87 8.44 2.48
C PHE A 32 3.76 9.44 2.22
N LEU A 33 4.05 10.73 2.03
CA LEU A 33 3.03 11.75 1.72
C LEU A 33 2.98 12.08 0.23
N LEU A 34 4.14 12.13 -0.44
CA LEU A 34 4.21 12.61 -1.82
C LEU A 34 4.37 11.49 -2.85
N GLY A 35 4.68 10.27 -2.43
CA GLY A 35 4.90 9.14 -3.35
C GLY A 35 6.20 9.28 -4.15
N ILE A 36 7.16 10.06 -3.66
CA ILE A 36 8.48 10.20 -4.29
C ILE A 36 9.29 8.95 -3.95
N LEU A 37 9.40 8.05 -4.92
CA LEU A 37 10.06 6.74 -4.76
C LEU A 37 11.57 6.85 -4.98
N ASN A 38 12.33 5.98 -4.30
CA ASN A 38 13.75 5.79 -4.64
C ASN A 38 13.85 5.27 -6.09
N LYS A 39 14.67 5.94 -6.90
CA LYS A 39 14.93 5.58 -8.30
C LYS A 39 15.55 4.18 -8.44
N GLU A 40 16.23 3.69 -7.42
CA GLU A 40 16.88 2.38 -7.40
C GLU A 40 15.91 1.21 -7.21
N TYR A 41 14.70 1.45 -6.72
CA TYR A 41 13.72 0.38 -6.56
C TYR A 41 13.32 -0.22 -7.91
N GLU A 42 13.17 -1.54 -7.95
CA GLU A 42 12.65 -2.26 -9.10
C GLU A 42 11.23 -1.79 -9.45
N LYS A 43 10.83 -1.96 -10.71
CA LYS A 43 9.55 -1.45 -11.22
C LYS A 43 8.36 -1.99 -10.43
N ASP A 44 8.38 -3.27 -10.09
CA ASP A 44 7.29 -3.94 -9.39
C ASP A 44 7.20 -3.49 -7.93
N ILE A 45 8.35 -3.31 -7.28
CA ILE A 45 8.44 -2.74 -5.92
C ILE A 45 7.92 -1.30 -5.89
N LYS A 46 8.31 -0.48 -6.88
CA LYS A 46 7.78 0.89 -7.03
C LYS A 46 6.26 0.89 -7.18
N TYR A 47 5.73 -0.03 -7.98
CA TYR A 47 4.31 -0.16 -8.23
C TYR A 47 3.54 -0.43 -6.95
N ILE A 48 3.87 -1.51 -6.23
CA ILE A 48 3.13 -1.90 -5.02
C ILE A 48 3.23 -0.84 -3.92
N ILE A 49 4.42 -0.24 -3.72
CA ILE A 49 4.60 0.86 -2.76
C ILE A 49 3.70 2.04 -3.13
N LEU A 50 3.68 2.44 -4.40
CA LEU A 50 2.89 3.58 -4.85
C LEU A 50 1.39 3.35 -4.60
N HIS A 51 0.86 2.19 -4.98
CA HIS A 51 -0.56 1.90 -4.83
C HIS A 51 -0.96 1.77 -3.35
N MET A 52 -0.19 1.04 -2.54
CA MET A 52 -0.48 0.91 -1.11
C MET A 52 -0.41 2.25 -0.38
N LEU A 53 0.61 3.07 -0.64
CA LEU A 53 0.71 4.40 -0.01
C LEU A 53 -0.40 5.34 -0.48
N THR A 54 -0.80 5.29 -1.74
CA THR A 54 -1.93 6.08 -2.26
C THR A 54 -3.21 5.71 -1.53
N THR A 55 -3.47 4.42 -1.36
CA THR A 55 -4.63 3.94 -0.63
C THR A 55 -4.59 4.30 0.86
N ALA A 56 -3.42 4.21 1.50
CA ALA A 56 -3.23 4.64 2.88
C ALA A 56 -3.54 6.15 3.05
N ARG A 57 -3.03 7.01 2.16
CA ARG A 57 -3.35 8.44 2.15
C ARG A 57 -4.84 8.69 2.00
N ILE A 58 -5.52 7.97 1.11
CA ILE A 58 -6.97 8.09 0.93
C ILE A 58 -7.70 7.70 2.22
N ALA A 59 -7.32 6.58 2.85
CA ALA A 59 -7.92 6.16 4.12
C ALA A 59 -7.75 7.24 5.19
N LEU A 60 -6.53 7.75 5.35
CA LEU A 60 -6.21 8.79 6.33
C LEU A 60 -7.00 10.08 6.06
N ALA A 61 -7.06 10.51 4.79
CA ALA A 61 -7.81 11.67 4.36
C ALA A 61 -9.33 11.50 4.58
N GLN A 62 -9.88 10.28 4.53
CA GLN A 62 -11.29 10.05 4.83
C GLN A 62 -11.60 10.19 6.32
N CYS A 63 -10.65 9.86 7.20
CA CYS A 63 -10.79 10.03 8.65
C CYS A 63 -10.32 11.41 9.14
N TRP A 64 -10.03 12.37 8.27
CA TRP A 64 -9.37 13.64 8.64
C TRP A 64 -10.10 14.50 9.68
N LYS A 65 -11.43 14.37 9.81
CA LYS A 65 -12.24 15.08 10.81
C LYS A 65 -12.39 14.31 12.13
N GLN A 66 -11.96 13.06 12.15
CA GLN A 66 -12.08 12.18 13.31
C GLN A 66 -10.87 12.33 14.23
N SER A 67 -11.04 12.00 15.51
CA SER A 67 -9.94 11.99 16.48
C SER A 67 -9.05 10.75 16.39
N TYR A 68 -9.41 9.78 15.54
CA TYR A 68 -8.74 8.50 15.38
C TYR A 68 -8.19 8.31 13.96
N THR A 69 -7.14 7.50 13.85
CA THR A 69 -6.60 7.06 12.55
C THR A 69 -7.44 5.92 11.97
N PRO A 70 -7.46 5.73 10.63
CA PRO A 70 -8.21 4.64 10.01
C PRO A 70 -7.90 3.28 10.65
N PRO A 71 -8.92 2.45 10.94
CA PRO A 71 -8.71 1.08 11.41
C PRO A 71 -8.02 0.24 10.33
N GLU A 72 -7.32 -0.83 10.73
CA GLU A 72 -6.52 -1.64 9.80
C GLU A 72 -7.38 -2.28 8.72
N GLU A 73 -8.57 -2.74 9.10
CA GLU A 73 -9.53 -3.41 8.24
C GLU A 73 -9.98 -2.48 7.11
N LEU A 74 -10.18 -1.19 7.41
CA LEU A 74 -10.54 -0.20 6.39
C LEU A 74 -9.40 0.01 5.38
N ILE A 75 -8.14 0.00 5.85
CA ILE A 75 -6.98 0.16 4.98
C ILE A 75 -6.81 -1.06 4.09
N ILE A 76 -6.85 -2.26 4.68
CA ILE A 76 -6.76 -3.54 3.97
C ILE A 76 -7.88 -3.65 2.92
N GLN A 77 -9.12 -3.36 3.30
CA GLN A 77 -10.26 -3.38 2.38
C GLN A 77 -10.04 -2.45 1.20
N LYS A 78 -9.54 -1.24 1.42
CA LYS A 78 -9.26 -0.31 0.32
C LYS A 78 -8.13 -0.79 -0.58
N ILE A 79 -7.07 -1.39 -0.03
CA ILE A 79 -5.97 -1.91 -0.85
C ILE A 79 -6.47 -3.09 -1.67
N MET A 80 -7.28 -3.97 -1.08
CA MET A 80 -7.97 -5.05 -1.80
C MET A 80 -8.82 -4.52 -2.96
N THR A 81 -9.69 -3.54 -2.70
CA THR A 81 -10.48 -2.92 -3.77
C THR A 81 -9.59 -2.30 -4.86
N CYS A 82 -8.47 -1.65 -4.50
CA CYS A 82 -7.53 -1.13 -5.47
C CYS A 82 -6.90 -2.24 -6.33
N ALA A 83 -6.48 -3.35 -5.71
CA ALA A 83 -5.88 -4.48 -6.39
C ALA A 83 -6.87 -5.18 -7.33
N GLU A 84 -8.13 -5.34 -6.90
CA GLU A 84 -9.21 -5.91 -7.71
C GLU A 84 -9.54 -5.02 -8.92
N MET A 85 -9.67 -3.71 -8.72
CA MET A 85 -9.95 -2.77 -9.81
C MET A 85 -8.80 -2.69 -10.80
N ASP A 86 -7.55 -2.76 -10.32
CA ASP A 86 -6.36 -2.80 -11.17
C ASP A 86 -6.30 -4.10 -11.98
N THR A 87 -6.60 -5.23 -11.34
CA THR A 87 -6.71 -6.55 -11.99
C THR A 87 -7.75 -6.52 -13.12
N LEU A 88 -8.95 -6.00 -12.85
CA LEU A 88 -9.98 -5.83 -13.89
C LEU A 88 -9.51 -4.92 -15.03
N THR A 89 -8.80 -3.83 -14.71
CA THR A 89 -8.22 -2.92 -15.72
C THR A 89 -7.21 -3.64 -16.61
N LEU A 90 -6.39 -4.55 -16.05
CA LEU A 90 -5.42 -5.33 -16.82
C LEU A 90 -6.12 -6.36 -17.73
N ILE A 91 -7.15 -7.04 -17.23
CA ILE A 91 -7.96 -7.98 -18.02
C ILE A 91 -8.58 -7.25 -19.22
N LEU A 92 -9.22 -6.10 -18.99
CA LEU A 92 -9.86 -5.31 -20.05
C LEU A 92 -8.88 -4.82 -21.12
N ASN A 93 -7.60 -4.68 -20.79
CA ASN A 93 -6.55 -4.28 -21.71
C ASN A 93 -5.81 -5.46 -22.36
N GLU A 94 -6.34 -6.68 -22.26
CA GLU A 94 -5.73 -7.93 -22.78
C GLU A 94 -4.30 -8.17 -22.24
N LYS A 95 -4.01 -7.68 -21.02
CA LYS A 95 -2.73 -7.86 -20.31
C LYS A 95 -2.81 -8.97 -19.26
N GLU A 96 -3.72 -9.91 -19.43
CA GLU A 96 -3.92 -11.04 -18.53
C GLU A 96 -2.67 -11.93 -18.50
N GLY A 97 -2.23 -12.35 -17.30
CA GLY A 97 -1.02 -13.17 -17.14
C GLY A 97 0.33 -12.42 -17.26
N THR A 98 0.33 -11.09 -17.35
CA THR A 98 1.56 -10.27 -17.34
C THR A 98 2.23 -10.23 -15.96
N GLU A 99 3.46 -9.72 -15.90
CA GLU A 99 4.23 -9.46 -14.67
C GLU A 99 3.41 -8.71 -13.59
N TYR A 100 2.44 -7.88 -14.01
CA TYR A 100 1.55 -7.14 -13.12
C TYR A 100 0.69 -8.01 -12.19
N TYR A 101 0.28 -9.20 -12.62
CA TYR A 101 -0.44 -10.15 -11.72
C TYR A 101 0.47 -10.66 -10.59
N LYS A 102 1.77 -10.79 -10.86
CA LYS A 102 2.74 -11.22 -9.83
C LYS A 102 2.91 -10.15 -8.77
N ILE A 103 2.73 -8.87 -9.11
CA ILE A 103 2.87 -7.76 -8.17
C ILE A 103 1.86 -7.88 -7.03
N TRP A 104 0.58 -8.12 -7.36
CA TRP A 104 -0.48 -8.25 -6.34
C TRP A 104 -0.47 -9.59 -5.60
N LYS A 105 0.20 -10.61 -6.15
CA LYS A 105 0.32 -11.92 -5.48
C LYS A 105 0.92 -11.80 -4.08
N GLU A 106 2.03 -11.05 -3.93
CA GLU A 106 2.67 -10.87 -2.62
C GLU A 106 1.75 -10.17 -1.61
N TRP A 107 0.88 -9.27 -2.09
CA TRP A 107 -0.15 -8.65 -1.26
C TRP A 107 -1.20 -9.69 -0.82
N TYR A 108 -1.74 -10.49 -1.75
CA TYR A 108 -2.73 -11.52 -1.41
C TYR A 108 -2.17 -12.58 -0.45
N ASP A 109 -0.97 -13.07 -0.70
CA ASP A 109 -0.27 -14.03 0.16
C ASP A 109 -0.03 -13.45 1.57
N TRP A 110 0.21 -12.13 1.68
CA TRP A 110 0.34 -11.45 2.96
C TRP A 110 -1.00 -11.27 3.69
N VAL A 111 -2.06 -10.91 2.96
CA VAL A 111 -3.41 -10.77 3.53
C VAL A 111 -3.90 -12.12 4.06
N GLU A 112 -3.71 -13.20 3.32
CA GLU A 112 -4.11 -14.55 3.74
C GLU A 112 -3.45 -14.93 5.07
N LYS A 113 -2.14 -14.71 5.22
CA LYS A 113 -1.38 -14.97 6.46
C LYS A 113 -1.73 -14.05 7.63
N LYS A 114 -2.34 -12.90 7.35
CA LYS A 114 -2.70 -11.93 8.39
C LYS A 114 -4.14 -12.13 8.88
N VAL A 115 -5.02 -12.60 8.00
CA VAL A 115 -6.44 -12.84 8.28
C VAL A 115 -6.67 -14.25 8.86
N PHE A 116 -5.82 -15.22 8.52
CA PHE A 116 -5.83 -16.60 9.03
C PHE A 116 -4.56 -16.91 9.82
#